data_AF-A0A436QPI7-F1
#
_entry.id   AF-A0A436QPI7-F1
#
_cell.length_a   1.000
_cell.length_b   1.000
_cell.length_c   1.000
_cell.angle_alpha   90.00
_cell.angle_beta   90.00
_cell.angle_gamma   90.00
#
_symmetry.space_group_name_H-M   'P 1'
#
loop_
_entity.id
_entity.type
_entity.pdbx_description
1 polymer ?
#
loop_
_entity_poly.entity_id
_entity_poly.type
_entity_poly.pdbx_seq_one_letter_code
_entity_poly.pdbx_strand_id
1 'polypeptide(L)'
;DLDRAVYRRFNEIFEREVQVFFAATGTAANALSMAALNRIGGIALCHSEAHMNVDEFGAMGFYTGGARMAPVPGPLGRINPEALDRAIKRYSQDLAPAGQPMAVTITQATEVGTVYSVDDVKAIAEVSRRHKLPLHMDGARFANAIAATSISPAEMTWKSGVDVISFGATKNGCWMADAVLILNPD
;
A
#
# COMPACT_ATOMS: atom_id res chain seq x y z
N ASP A 1 5.12 0.36 28.08
CA ASP A 1 4.17 -0.76 28.25
C ASP A 1 3.01 -0.75 27.27
N LEU A 2 2.34 0.39 27.07
CA LEU A 2 1.22 0.51 26.12
C LEU A 2 1.62 0.15 24.68
N ASP A 3 2.72 0.69 24.16
CA ASP A 3 3.18 0.40 22.81
C ASP A 3 3.42 -1.11 22.60
N ARG A 4 4.05 -1.78 23.59
CA ARG A 4 4.27 -3.23 23.55
C ARG A 4 2.95 -4.01 23.55
N ALA A 5 1.93 -3.54 24.24
CA ALA A 5 0.60 -4.15 24.20
C ALA A 5 -0.05 -3.98 22.82
N VAL A 6 0.09 -2.81 22.20
CA VAL A 6 -0.38 -2.55 20.83
C VAL A 6 0.35 -3.42 19.82
N TYR A 7 1.67 -3.58 19.95
CA TYR A 7 2.44 -4.47 19.07
C TYR A 7 1.98 -5.92 19.17
N ARG A 8 1.80 -6.44 20.40
CA ARG A 8 1.22 -7.79 20.59
C ARG A 8 -0.16 -7.90 19.96
N ARG A 9 -0.99 -6.86 20.09
CA ARG A 9 -2.33 -6.86 19.52
C ARG A 9 -2.29 -6.89 17.99
N PHE A 10 -1.38 -6.15 17.35
CA PHE A 10 -1.17 -6.26 15.91
C PHE A 10 -0.69 -7.66 15.52
N ASN A 11 0.21 -8.26 16.29
CA ASN A 11 0.69 -9.61 16.01
C ASN A 11 -0.45 -10.64 16.05
N GLU A 12 -1.36 -10.53 17.01
CA GLU A 12 -2.55 -11.36 17.10
C GLU A 12 -3.50 -11.14 15.91
N ILE A 13 -3.78 -9.88 15.56
CA ILE A 13 -4.70 -9.49 14.48
C ILE A 13 -4.20 -9.97 13.12
N PHE A 14 -2.90 -9.84 12.87
CA PHE A 14 -2.27 -10.22 11.61
C PHE A 14 -1.71 -11.65 11.63
N GLU A 15 -1.91 -12.41 12.72
CA GLU A 15 -1.48 -13.80 12.87
C GLU A 15 0.03 -14.02 12.64
N ARG A 16 0.85 -13.01 12.93
CA ARG A 16 2.31 -13.01 12.68
C ARG A 16 2.98 -11.84 13.41
N GLU A 17 4.26 -11.96 13.73
CA GLU A 17 5.07 -10.80 14.15
C GLU A 17 5.18 -9.74 13.04
N VAL A 18 4.76 -8.52 13.35
CA VAL A 18 4.85 -7.35 12.45
C VAL A 18 5.64 -6.23 13.11
N GLN A 19 6.33 -5.41 12.30
CA GLN A 19 6.93 -4.18 12.81
C GLN A 19 5.92 -3.04 12.70
N VAL A 20 5.78 -2.24 13.75
CA VAL A 20 4.73 -1.21 13.88
C VAL A 20 5.37 0.16 14.06
N PHE A 21 5.03 1.10 13.19
CA PHE A 21 5.47 2.49 13.26
C PHE A 21 4.24 3.40 13.27
N PHE A 22 4.04 4.15 14.35
CA PHE A 22 2.89 5.05 14.46
C PHE A 22 3.10 6.32 13.63
N ALA A 23 2.02 6.77 13.00
CA ALA A 23 1.95 8.02 12.24
C ALA A 23 0.71 8.81 12.66
N ALA A 24 0.83 10.14 12.67
CA ALA A 24 -0.28 11.01 13.06
C ALA A 24 -1.42 11.05 12.02
N THR A 25 -1.10 10.77 10.75
CA THR A 25 -2.05 10.81 9.62
C THR A 25 -1.77 9.73 8.60
N GLY A 26 -2.81 9.33 7.86
CA GLY A 26 -2.70 8.40 6.72
C GLY A 26 -1.76 8.91 5.63
N THR A 27 -1.76 10.22 5.34
CA THR A 27 -0.81 10.82 4.38
C THR A 27 0.64 10.62 4.84
N ALA A 28 0.94 10.81 6.13
CA ALA A 28 2.27 10.56 6.66
C ALA A 28 2.61 9.06 6.61
N ALA A 29 1.67 8.17 6.95
CA ALA A 29 1.87 6.73 6.87
C ALA A 29 2.20 6.28 5.44
N ASN A 30 1.40 6.71 4.47
CA ASN A 30 1.60 6.44 3.05
C ASN A 30 2.94 6.97 2.52
N ALA A 31 3.26 8.23 2.80
CA ALA A 31 4.49 8.86 2.34
C ALA A 31 5.74 8.22 2.98
N LEU A 32 5.68 7.87 4.27
CA LEU A 32 6.77 7.17 4.96
C LEU A 32 6.96 5.75 4.44
N SER A 33 5.87 5.02 4.17
CA SER A 33 5.92 3.71 3.51
C SER A 33 6.64 3.80 2.16
N MET A 34 6.30 4.79 1.32
CA MET A 34 6.99 4.98 0.05
C MET A 34 8.45 5.40 0.22
N ALA A 35 8.76 6.27 1.18
CA ALA A 35 10.14 6.67 1.47
C ALA A 35 11.02 5.47 1.87
N ALA A 36 10.49 4.53 2.66
CA ALA A 36 11.19 3.31 3.04
C ALA A 36 11.45 2.37 1.86
N LEU A 37 10.56 2.35 0.86
CA LEU A 37 10.66 1.51 -0.34
C LEU A 37 11.37 2.22 -1.52
N ASN A 38 11.88 3.43 -1.30
CA ASN A 38 12.33 4.31 -2.36
C ASN A 38 13.57 3.78 -3.11
N ARG A 39 13.69 4.19 -4.37
CA ARG A 39 14.87 3.96 -5.22
C ARG A 39 15.25 5.27 -5.91
N ILE A 40 16.49 5.37 -6.38
CA ILE A 40 16.93 6.53 -7.16
C ILE A 40 16.05 6.66 -8.41
N GLY A 41 15.38 7.82 -8.58
CA GLY A 41 14.42 8.02 -9.67
C GLY A 41 13.18 7.14 -9.54
N GLY A 42 12.74 6.85 -8.32
CA GLY A 42 11.64 5.93 -8.03
C GLY A 42 10.31 6.30 -8.69
N ILE A 43 9.65 5.29 -9.24
CA ILE A 43 8.30 5.33 -9.80
C ILE A 43 7.41 4.39 -9.02
N ALA A 44 6.45 4.93 -8.26
CA ALA A 44 5.45 4.15 -7.54
C ALA A 44 4.19 4.01 -8.40
N LEU A 45 3.64 2.81 -8.52
CA LEU A 45 2.48 2.55 -9.36
C LEU A 45 1.22 2.44 -8.50
N CYS A 46 0.14 3.11 -8.92
CA CYS A 46 -1.12 3.14 -8.18
C CYS A 46 -2.32 3.19 -9.11
N HIS A 47 -3.53 3.05 -8.57
CA HIS A 47 -4.73 3.37 -9.33
C HIS A 47 -4.79 4.87 -9.66
N SER A 48 -5.43 5.26 -10.77
CA SER A 48 -5.52 6.68 -11.18
C SER A 48 -6.19 7.59 -10.15
N GLU A 49 -7.18 7.06 -9.44
CA GLU A 49 -7.91 7.76 -8.37
C GLU A 49 -7.31 7.49 -6.98
N ALA A 50 -6.09 6.92 -6.91
CA ALA A 50 -5.51 6.59 -5.62
C ALA A 50 -5.29 7.85 -4.77
N HIS A 51 -5.65 7.83 -3.49
CA HIS A 51 -5.51 8.99 -2.58
C HIS A 51 -4.10 9.59 -2.61
N MET A 52 -3.06 8.73 -2.59
CA MET A 52 -1.66 9.12 -2.70
C MET A 52 -1.30 9.88 -4.00
N ASN A 53 -2.06 9.64 -5.09
CA ASN A 53 -1.91 10.33 -6.37
C ASN A 53 -2.69 11.65 -6.42
N VAL A 54 -3.88 11.72 -5.81
CA VAL A 54 -4.82 12.84 -6.01
C VAL A 54 -4.91 13.82 -4.82
N ASP A 55 -4.80 13.35 -3.58
CA ASP A 55 -5.27 14.07 -2.37
C ASP A 55 -4.18 14.24 -1.29
N GLU A 56 -2.91 14.01 -1.61
CA GLU A 56 -1.81 14.07 -0.63
C GLU A 56 -0.83 15.24 -0.84
N PHE A 57 -1.20 16.26 -1.62
CA PHE A 57 -0.36 17.45 -1.85
C PHE A 57 1.07 17.14 -2.33
N GLY A 58 1.28 16.00 -2.98
CA GLY A 58 2.60 15.53 -3.40
C GLY A 58 3.49 15.04 -2.25
N ALA A 59 2.93 14.67 -1.10
CA ALA A 59 3.67 14.23 0.08
C ALA A 59 4.67 13.09 -0.24
N MET A 60 4.26 12.11 -1.05
CA MET A 60 5.18 11.05 -1.49
C MET A 60 6.44 11.63 -2.15
N GLY A 61 6.30 12.57 -3.09
CA GLY A 61 7.45 13.20 -3.75
C GLY A 61 8.33 13.98 -2.77
N PHE A 62 7.74 14.64 -1.78
CA PHE A 62 8.47 15.34 -0.72
C PHE A 62 9.28 14.37 0.17
N TYR A 63 8.66 13.32 0.69
CA TYR A 63 9.30 12.37 1.61
C TYR A 63 10.33 11.45 0.93
N THR A 64 10.18 11.19 -0.37
CA THR A 64 11.11 10.37 -1.16
C THR A 64 12.25 11.17 -1.78
N GLY A 65 12.24 12.51 -1.69
CA GLY A 65 13.22 13.36 -2.35
C GLY A 65 13.09 13.39 -3.87
N GLY A 66 11.88 13.19 -4.41
CA GLY A 66 11.57 13.37 -5.83
C GLY A 66 11.07 12.13 -6.59
N ALA A 67 10.64 11.06 -5.91
CA ALA A 67 9.92 9.99 -6.59
C ALA A 67 8.54 10.49 -7.09
N ARG A 68 7.97 9.79 -8.08
CA ARG A 68 6.70 10.16 -8.70
C ARG A 68 5.74 8.99 -8.84
N MET A 69 4.45 9.30 -8.87
CA MET A 69 3.40 8.31 -9.12
C MET A 69 3.26 8.04 -10.62
N ALA A 70 2.98 6.79 -10.97
CA ALA A 70 2.56 6.35 -12.29
C ALA A 70 1.16 5.73 -12.20
N PRO A 71 0.11 6.51 -12.54
CA PRO A 71 -1.28 6.03 -12.58
C PRO A 71 -1.48 4.83 -13.51
N VAL A 72 -2.19 3.83 -13.02
CA VAL A 72 -2.63 2.65 -13.77
C VAL A 72 -4.15 2.57 -13.68
N PRO A 73 -4.88 2.66 -14.81
CA PRO A 73 -6.33 2.66 -14.78
C PRO A 73 -6.89 1.27 -14.47
N GLY A 74 -8.09 1.26 -13.92
CA GLY A 74 -8.95 0.08 -13.91
C GLY A 74 -10.34 0.42 -13.35
N PRO A 75 -11.29 -0.52 -13.45
CA PRO A 75 -12.65 -0.26 -13.04
C PRO A 75 -12.76 -0.19 -11.52
N LEU A 76 -13.72 0.62 -11.03
CA LEU A 76 -14.14 0.63 -9.63
C LEU A 76 -13.03 0.99 -8.63
N GLY A 77 -12.04 1.81 -9.00
CA GLY A 77 -10.93 2.14 -8.11
C GLY A 77 -9.89 1.02 -7.98
N ARG A 78 -9.99 -0.03 -8.81
CA ARG A 78 -9.13 -1.20 -8.74
C ARG A 78 -8.16 -1.27 -9.92
N ILE A 79 -6.90 -1.54 -9.65
CA ILE A 79 -5.87 -1.71 -10.68
C ILE A 79 -6.17 -2.97 -11.50
N ASN A 80 -6.10 -2.87 -12.82
CA ASN A 80 -6.11 -4.04 -13.70
C ASN A 80 -4.69 -4.67 -13.72
N PRO A 81 -4.52 -5.97 -13.38
CA PRO A 81 -3.21 -6.62 -13.31
C PRO A 81 -2.41 -6.60 -14.63
N GLU A 82 -3.07 -6.70 -15.78
CA GLU A 82 -2.39 -6.64 -17.08
C GLU A 82 -1.93 -5.21 -17.41
N ALA A 83 -2.76 -4.21 -17.08
CA ALA A 83 -2.39 -2.81 -17.21
C ALA A 83 -1.20 -2.47 -16.31
N LEU A 84 -1.16 -3.03 -15.09
CA LEU A 84 -0.03 -2.91 -14.18
C LEU A 84 1.24 -3.50 -14.79
N ASP A 85 1.19 -4.72 -15.31
CA ASP A 85 2.36 -5.37 -15.93
C ASP A 85 2.92 -4.54 -17.11
N ARG A 86 2.04 -4.02 -17.97
CA ARG A 86 2.43 -3.11 -19.06
C ARG A 86 3.05 -1.80 -18.54
N ALA A 87 2.47 -1.22 -17.49
CA ALA A 87 2.98 0.01 -16.89
C ALA A 87 4.36 -0.18 -16.28
N ILE A 88 4.60 -1.28 -15.57
CA ILE A 88 5.93 -1.60 -15.01
C ILE A 88 6.96 -1.73 -16.13
N LYS A 89 6.67 -2.55 -17.15
CA LYS A 89 7.58 -2.81 -18.29
C LYS A 89 7.99 -1.53 -19.02
N ARG A 90 7.09 -0.54 -19.13
CA ARG A 90 7.42 0.76 -19.74
C ARG A 90 8.61 1.45 -19.09
N TYR A 91 8.79 1.32 -17.78
CA TYR A 91 9.90 1.95 -17.05
C TYR A 91 11.13 1.03 -16.91
N SER A 92 10.99 -0.26 -17.24
CA SER A 92 12.08 -1.25 -17.17
C SER A 92 12.95 -1.31 -18.44
N GLN A 93 12.55 -0.65 -19.53
CA GLN A 93 13.19 -0.76 -20.86
C GLN A 93 14.34 0.24 -21.08
N ASP A 94 15.34 0.30 -20.19
CA ASP A 94 16.56 1.13 -20.33
C ASP A 94 16.32 2.65 -20.49
N LEU A 95 15.13 3.14 -20.14
CA LEU A 95 14.78 4.57 -20.14
C LEU A 95 15.30 5.25 -18.86
N ALA A 96 16.62 5.24 -18.64
CA ALA A 96 17.25 5.82 -17.44
C ALA A 96 16.74 7.24 -17.06
N PRO A 97 16.44 8.16 -18.00
CA PRO A 97 15.88 9.47 -17.64
C PRO A 97 14.44 9.43 -17.10
N ALA A 98 13.67 8.37 -17.38
CA ALA A 98 12.28 8.26 -16.96
C ALA A 98 12.11 7.75 -15.52
N GLY A 99 13.20 7.28 -14.89
CA GLY A 99 13.17 6.65 -13.57
C GLY A 99 12.95 5.14 -13.63
N GLN A 100 12.82 4.51 -12.47
CA GLN A 100 12.68 3.06 -12.33
C GLN A 100 11.53 2.69 -11.37
N PRO A 101 10.80 1.59 -11.63
CA PRO A 101 9.78 1.10 -10.71
C PRO A 101 10.37 0.82 -9.32
N MET A 102 9.70 1.32 -8.28
CA MET A 102 10.12 1.14 -6.88
C MET A 102 9.10 0.36 -6.03
N ALA A 103 7.80 0.53 -6.27
CA ALA A 103 6.73 -0.09 -5.48
C ALA A 103 5.40 -0.06 -6.25
N VAL A 104 4.47 -0.91 -5.82
CA VAL A 104 3.05 -0.84 -6.22
C VAL A 104 2.23 -0.55 -4.97
N THR A 105 1.22 0.32 -5.07
CA THR A 105 0.28 0.59 -3.99
C THR A 105 -1.17 0.38 -4.44
N ILE A 106 -1.94 -0.33 -3.62
CA ILE A 106 -3.40 -0.49 -3.76
C ILE A 106 -4.11 0.09 -2.54
N THR A 107 -5.36 0.51 -2.69
CA THR A 107 -6.17 1.07 -1.59
C THR A 107 -7.29 0.10 -1.20
N GLN A 108 -7.43 -0.22 0.08
CA GLN A 108 -8.37 -1.22 0.58
C GLN A 108 -9.07 -0.75 1.88
N ALA A 109 -10.38 -0.52 1.89
CA ALA A 109 -11.27 -0.38 0.73
C ALA A 109 -10.86 0.82 -0.16
N THR A 110 -11.16 0.74 -1.45
CA THR A 110 -10.84 1.79 -2.45
C THR A 110 -11.49 3.14 -2.13
N GLU A 111 -11.03 4.18 -2.80
CA GLU A 111 -11.52 5.57 -2.68
C GLU A 111 -13.00 5.70 -3.05
N VAL A 112 -13.48 4.84 -3.95
CA VAL A 112 -14.89 4.78 -4.40
C VAL A 112 -15.71 3.72 -3.64
N GLY A 113 -15.19 3.20 -2.53
CA GLY A 113 -15.92 2.32 -1.61
C GLY A 113 -16.04 0.87 -2.05
N THR A 114 -15.37 0.45 -3.12
CA THR A 114 -15.28 -0.97 -3.48
C THR A 114 -14.12 -1.67 -2.76
N VAL A 115 -14.15 -3.00 -2.76
CA VAL A 115 -13.22 -3.85 -2.02
C VAL A 115 -12.51 -4.78 -2.99
N TYR A 116 -11.18 -4.89 -2.88
CA TYR A 116 -10.45 -5.98 -3.55
C TYR A 116 -10.76 -7.29 -2.85
N SER A 117 -11.04 -8.35 -3.61
CA SER A 117 -11.03 -9.70 -3.07
C SER A 117 -9.60 -10.18 -2.80
N VAL A 118 -9.46 -11.26 -2.02
CA VAL A 118 -8.17 -11.94 -1.80
C VAL A 118 -7.51 -12.32 -3.12
N ASP A 119 -8.28 -12.82 -4.08
CA ASP A 119 -7.76 -13.21 -5.39
C ASP A 119 -7.34 -12.01 -6.24
N ASP A 120 -8.07 -10.88 -6.14
CA ASP A 120 -7.64 -9.63 -6.78
C ASP A 120 -6.29 -9.14 -6.21
N VAL A 121 -6.12 -9.17 -4.88
CA VAL A 121 -4.87 -8.78 -4.21
C VAL A 121 -3.73 -9.72 -4.64
N LYS A 122 -3.95 -11.04 -4.66
CA LYS A 122 -2.97 -12.02 -5.11
C LYS A 122 -2.55 -11.81 -6.57
N ALA A 123 -3.49 -11.48 -7.45
CA ALA A 123 -3.20 -11.21 -8.86
C ALA A 123 -2.26 -10.00 -9.01
N ILE A 124 -2.50 -8.92 -8.25
CA ILE A 124 -1.61 -7.75 -8.21
C ILE A 124 -0.26 -8.10 -7.60
N ALA A 125 -0.25 -8.81 -6.46
CA ALA A 125 0.99 -9.23 -5.80
C ALA A 125 1.85 -10.12 -6.69
N GLU A 126 1.25 -11.00 -7.48
CA GLU A 126 1.99 -11.83 -8.44
C GLU A 126 2.69 -10.97 -9.50
N VAL A 127 1.99 -9.98 -10.06
CA VAL A 127 2.60 -9.02 -11.00
C VAL A 127 3.77 -8.30 -10.34
N SER A 128 3.57 -7.72 -9.15
CA SER A 128 4.61 -7.01 -8.40
C SER A 128 5.84 -7.89 -8.13
N ARG A 129 5.62 -9.13 -7.67
CA ARG A 129 6.67 -10.10 -7.38
C ARG A 129 7.48 -10.49 -8.62
N ARG A 130 6.84 -10.70 -9.78
CA ARG A 130 7.57 -11.00 -11.03
C ARG A 130 8.57 -9.90 -11.41
N HIS A 131 8.26 -8.66 -11.05
CA HIS A 131 9.11 -7.49 -11.27
C HIS A 131 9.96 -7.10 -10.05
N LYS A 132 9.97 -7.91 -8.98
CA LYS A 132 10.70 -7.66 -7.73
C LYS A 132 10.36 -6.29 -7.12
N LEU A 133 9.07 -5.96 -7.12
CA LEU A 133 8.52 -4.76 -6.52
C LEU A 133 7.73 -5.13 -5.26
N PRO A 134 7.91 -4.39 -4.15
CA PRO A 134 7.08 -4.52 -2.97
C PRO A 134 5.66 -4.05 -3.26
N LEU A 135 4.68 -4.68 -2.61
CA LEU A 135 3.27 -4.31 -2.62
C LEU A 135 2.90 -3.63 -1.31
N HIS A 136 2.55 -2.36 -1.41
CA HIS A 136 1.96 -1.57 -0.33
C HIS A 136 0.42 -1.57 -0.41
N MET A 137 -0.23 -1.55 0.74
CA MET A 137 -1.67 -1.35 0.87
C MET A 137 -1.96 -0.07 1.66
N ASP A 138 -2.61 0.91 1.03
CA ASP A 138 -3.29 1.98 1.76
C ASP A 138 -4.55 1.40 2.41
N GLY A 139 -4.47 1.22 3.72
CA GLY A 139 -5.50 0.67 4.57
C GLY A 139 -6.31 1.73 5.31
N ALA A 140 -6.48 2.95 4.77
CA ALA A 140 -7.24 4.03 5.40
C ALA A 140 -8.66 3.62 5.85
N ARG A 141 -9.26 2.63 5.15
CA ARG A 141 -10.56 2.03 5.46
C ARG A 141 -10.47 0.50 5.53
N PHE A 142 -9.35 -0.02 6.01
CA PHE A 142 -9.09 -1.47 6.03
C PHE A 142 -10.13 -2.23 6.88
N ALA A 143 -10.52 -1.68 8.02
CA ALA A 143 -11.55 -2.27 8.88
C ALA A 143 -12.90 -2.45 8.15
N ASN A 144 -13.28 -1.51 7.27
CA ASN A 144 -14.50 -1.62 6.48
C ASN A 144 -14.43 -2.79 5.48
N ALA A 145 -13.28 -2.98 4.81
CA ALA A 145 -13.08 -4.10 3.90
C ALA A 145 -13.13 -5.45 4.63
N ILE A 146 -12.51 -5.54 5.81
CA ILE A 146 -12.55 -6.75 6.65
C ILE A 146 -13.98 -7.05 7.12
N ALA A 147 -14.70 -6.05 7.60
CA ALA A 147 -16.10 -6.23 8.01
C ALA A 147 -17.02 -6.64 6.85
N ALA A 148 -16.81 -6.08 5.65
CA ALA A 148 -17.62 -6.39 4.48
C ALA A 148 -17.38 -7.79 3.91
N THR A 149 -16.15 -8.31 4.03
CA THR A 149 -15.76 -9.60 3.43
C THR A 149 -15.72 -10.76 4.43
N SER A 150 -15.67 -10.47 5.73
CA SER A 150 -15.44 -11.46 6.79
C SER A 150 -14.15 -12.29 6.61
N ILE A 151 -13.18 -11.76 5.86
CA ILE A 151 -11.84 -12.34 5.64
C ILE A 151 -10.89 -11.87 6.75
N SER A 152 -9.94 -12.71 7.16
CA SER A 152 -8.99 -12.30 8.20
C SER A 152 -8.01 -11.21 7.70
N PRO A 153 -7.53 -10.31 8.58
CA PRO A 153 -6.48 -9.34 8.21
C PRO A 153 -5.24 -9.99 7.59
N ALA A 154 -4.83 -11.17 8.10
CA ALA A 154 -3.72 -11.93 7.56
C ALA A 154 -3.98 -12.41 6.13
N GLU A 155 -5.17 -12.94 5.87
CA GLU A 155 -5.61 -13.41 4.54
C GLU A 155 -5.66 -12.27 3.53
N MET A 156 -6.20 -11.11 3.92
CA MET A 156 -6.31 -9.94 3.03
C MET A 156 -4.96 -9.26 2.74
N THR A 157 -3.93 -9.50 3.57
CA THR A 157 -2.64 -8.80 3.46
C THR A 157 -1.49 -9.74 3.12
N TRP A 158 -0.68 -10.15 4.10
CA TRP A 158 0.59 -10.83 3.85
C TRP A 158 0.42 -12.22 3.24
N LYS A 159 -0.65 -12.96 3.58
CA LYS A 159 -0.95 -14.25 2.93
C LYS A 159 -1.32 -14.08 1.44
N SER A 160 -1.72 -12.86 1.05
CA SER A 160 -1.99 -12.47 -0.34
C SER A 160 -0.84 -11.73 -1.01
N GLY A 161 0.29 -11.52 -0.30
CA GLY A 161 1.51 -10.91 -0.84
C GLY A 161 1.62 -9.40 -0.66
N VAL A 162 0.92 -8.81 0.30
CA VAL A 162 1.15 -7.42 0.75
C VAL A 162 2.36 -7.39 1.70
N ASP A 163 3.33 -6.52 1.43
CA ASP A 163 4.55 -6.38 2.24
C ASP A 163 4.39 -5.32 3.33
N VAL A 164 3.68 -4.22 3.03
CA VAL A 164 3.50 -3.07 3.92
C VAL A 164 2.06 -2.59 3.88
N ILE A 165 1.48 -2.23 5.02
CA ILE A 165 0.16 -1.60 5.09
C ILE A 165 0.21 -0.29 5.90
N SER A 166 -0.35 0.78 5.34
CA SER A 166 -0.76 1.97 6.10
C SER A 166 -2.12 1.70 6.74
N PHE A 167 -2.12 1.17 7.97
CA PHE A 167 -3.31 0.84 8.73
C PHE A 167 -3.98 2.11 9.27
N GLY A 168 -5.13 2.46 8.70
CA GLY A 168 -5.92 3.62 9.11
C GLY A 168 -6.82 3.30 10.30
N ALA A 169 -6.65 4.00 11.42
CA ALA A 169 -7.57 3.95 12.55
C ALA A 169 -8.28 5.28 12.79
N THR A 170 -7.74 6.40 12.30
CA THR A 170 -8.37 7.73 12.42
C THR A 170 -9.77 7.77 11.82
N LYS A 171 -9.96 7.19 10.64
CA LYS A 171 -11.29 7.09 9.99
C LYS A 171 -12.24 6.11 10.67
N ASN A 172 -11.74 5.31 11.63
CA ASN A 172 -12.49 4.26 12.32
C ASN A 172 -12.56 4.51 13.85
N GLY A 173 -12.54 5.77 14.26
CA GLY A 173 -12.84 6.19 15.64
C GLY A 173 -11.64 6.63 16.49
N CYS A 174 -10.40 6.52 15.98
CA CYS A 174 -9.25 7.14 16.63
C CYS A 174 -9.15 8.63 16.27
N TRP A 175 -8.45 9.41 17.10
CA TRP A 175 -8.33 10.86 16.87
C TRP A 175 -7.28 11.21 15.82
N MET A 176 -6.02 10.83 16.05
CA MET A 176 -4.88 11.09 15.15
C MET A 176 -3.88 9.93 15.27
N ALA A 177 -4.34 8.74 14.91
CA ALA A 177 -3.54 7.54 15.06
C ALA A 177 -3.76 6.64 13.86
N ASP A 178 -2.74 6.57 13.02
CA ASP A 178 -2.59 5.57 11.97
C ASP A 178 -1.24 4.86 12.20
N ALA A 179 -1.01 3.74 11.51
CA ALA A 179 0.24 2.98 11.68
C ALA A 179 0.73 2.43 10.34
N VAL A 180 2.04 2.45 10.14
CA VAL A 180 2.70 1.66 9.10
C VAL A 180 3.06 0.31 9.72
N LEU A 181 2.57 -0.77 9.12
CA LEU A 181 2.91 -2.13 9.51
C LEU A 181 3.77 -2.76 8.41
N ILE A 182 4.97 -3.22 8.77
CA ILE A 182 5.80 -4.06 7.90
C ILE A 182 5.42 -5.51 8.19
N LEU A 183 4.82 -6.16 7.21
CA LEU A 183 4.29 -7.51 7.31
C LEU A 183 5.29 -8.57 6.86
N ASN A 184 6.22 -8.19 5.98
CA ASN A 184 7.35 -9.01 5.58
C ASN A 184 8.66 -8.29 5.97
N PRO A 185 9.31 -8.68 7.07
CA PRO A 185 10.51 -8.01 7.55
C PRO A 185 11.81 -8.44 6.84
N ASP A 186 11.76 -9.49 5.99
CA ASP A 186 12.87 -10.01 5.19
C ASP A 186 12.95 -9.34 3.81
#